data_AF-W2FYM3-F1
#
_entry.id   AF-W2FYM3-F1
#
_cell.length_a   1.000
_cell.length_b   1.000
_cell.length_c   1.000
_cell.angle_alpha   90.00
_cell.angle_beta   90.00
_cell.angle_gamma   90.00
#
_symmetry.space_group_name_H-M   'P 1'
#
loop_
_entity.id
_entity.type
_entity.pdbx_description
1 polymer ?
#
loop_
_entity_poly.entity_id
_entity_poly.type
_entity_poly.pdbx_seq_one_letter_code
_entity_poly.pdbx_strand_id
1 'polypeptide(L)'
;MSVVKTAFPDAVILLCQFHVIKYLHEEIAHSEYGFTTWQKEQLRSVICMLVYATTERAYHRHRAYLRYRVNLGSAGTEPSSTQPRHPFDVYFTNNWDNCTGMWCIYERQNIVTLGNDTSNRLESSWKQLKDVVDPFMTLDECVAAMMCY
;
A
#
# COMPACT_ATOMS: atom_id res chain seq x y z
N MET A 1 -10.96 -6.25 15.56
CA MET A 1 -9.59 -6.07 16.13
C MET A 1 -8.68 -7.10 15.49
N SER A 2 -7.47 -6.72 15.07
CA SER A 2 -6.49 -7.68 14.53
C SER A 2 -5.92 -8.56 15.65
N VAL A 3 -5.56 -9.80 15.32
CA VAL A 3 -4.96 -10.76 16.27
C VAL A 3 -3.74 -10.17 16.99
N VAL A 4 -2.92 -9.41 16.27
CA VAL A 4 -1.74 -8.73 16.81
C VAL A 4 -2.11 -7.73 17.91
N LYS A 5 -3.18 -6.95 17.73
CA LYS A 5 -3.63 -5.97 18.74
C LYS A 5 -4.27 -6.63 19.97
N THR A 6 -4.81 -7.84 19.82
CA THR A 6 -5.30 -8.63 20.96
C THR A 6 -4.14 -9.18 21.79
N ALA A 7 -3.09 -9.70 21.14
CA ALA A 7 -1.92 -10.24 21.82
C ALA A 7 -0.96 -9.16 22.35
N PHE A 8 -0.82 -8.05 21.60
CA PHE A 8 0.08 -6.94 21.89
C PHE A 8 -0.66 -5.60 21.70
N PRO A 9 -1.42 -5.15 22.71
CA PRO A 9 -2.24 -3.94 22.61
C PRO A 9 -1.45 -2.69 22.21
N ASP A 10 -0.23 -2.57 22.75
CA ASP A 10 0.65 -1.42 22.57
C ASP A 10 1.50 -1.49 21.30
N ALA A 11 1.47 -2.61 20.56
CA ALA A 11 2.27 -2.74 19.34
C ALA A 11 1.78 -1.77 18.25
N VAL A 12 2.72 -1.04 17.65
CA VAL A 12 2.45 -0.24 16.45
C VAL A 12 2.68 -1.13 15.23
N ILE A 13 1.64 -1.33 14.43
CA ILE A 13 1.74 -2.13 13.21
C ILE A 13 2.17 -1.22 12.07
N LEU A 14 3.32 -1.52 11.47
CA LEU A 14 3.81 -0.81 10.30
C LEU A 14 3.73 -1.72 9.08
N LEU A 15 3.07 -1.22 8.03
CA LEU A 15 3.05 -1.85 6.73
C LEU A 15 4.32 -1.49 5.96
N CYS A 16 4.79 -2.42 5.15
CA CYS A 16 5.88 -2.16 4.22
C CYS A 16 5.42 -1.21 3.12
N GLN A 17 6.13 -0.10 2.91
CA GLN A 17 5.74 0.92 1.93
C GLN A 17 5.78 0.39 0.49
N PHE A 18 6.75 -0.47 0.16
CA PHE A 18 6.82 -1.11 -1.15
C PHE A 18 5.57 -1.96 -1.43
N HIS A 19 5.16 -2.79 -0.48
CA HIS A 19 3.97 -3.62 -0.62
C HIS A 19 2.68 -2.81 -0.66
N VAL A 20 2.62 -1.69 0.08
CA VAL A 20 1.48 -0.77 0.02
C VAL A 20 1.35 -0.16 -1.38
N ILE A 21 2.46 0.34 -1.94
CA ILE A 21 2.47 0.89 -3.31
C ILE A 21 2.05 -0.19 -4.32
N LYS A 22 2.67 -1.37 -4.24
CA LYS A 22 2.37 -2.50 -5.14
C LYS A 22 0.90 -2.89 -5.07
N TYR A 23 0.38 -3.11 -3.86
CA TYR A 23 -1.02 -3.49 -3.64
C TYR A 23 -1.96 -2.44 -4.22
N LEU A 24 -1.76 -1.16 -3.91
CA LEU A 24 -2.62 -0.08 -4.40
C LEU A 24 -2.53 0.08 -5.92
N HIS A 25 -1.38 -0.21 -6.54
CA HIS A 25 -1.23 -0.21 -8.00
C HIS A 25 -2.01 -1.35 -8.68
N GLU A 26 -2.11 -2.51 -8.01
CA GLU A 26 -2.91 -3.66 -8.42
C GLU A 26 -4.41 -3.37 -8.22
N GLU A 27 -4.80 -2.81 -7.07
CA GLU A 27 -6.17 -2.36 -6.78
C GLU A 27 -6.67 -1.37 -7.83
N ILE A 28 -5.88 -0.33 -8.17
CA ILE A 28 -6.19 0.63 -9.25
C ILE A 28 -6.38 -0.08 -10.61
N ALA A 29 -5.74 -1.23 -10.82
CA ALA A 29 -5.84 -1.95 -12.08
C ALA A 29 -7.19 -2.65 -12.27
N HIS A 30 -7.94 -2.90 -11.19
CA HIS A 30 -9.23 -3.58 -11.24
C HIS A 30 -10.21 -2.88 -12.18
N SER A 31 -10.87 -3.66 -13.04
CA SER A 31 -11.82 -3.14 -14.03
C SER A 31 -13.09 -2.56 -13.42
N GLU A 32 -13.45 -2.98 -12.20
CA GLU A 32 -14.64 -2.50 -11.48
C GLU A 32 -14.63 -0.99 -11.22
N TYR A 33 -13.45 -0.38 -11.19
CA TYR A 33 -13.28 1.05 -11.01
C TYR A 33 -13.39 1.86 -12.31
N GLY A 34 -13.50 1.22 -13.47
CA GLY A 34 -13.75 1.91 -14.74
C GLY A 34 -12.65 2.87 -15.22
N PHE A 35 -11.45 2.84 -14.61
CA PHE A 35 -10.37 3.76 -14.97
C PHE A 35 -9.78 3.47 -16.35
N THR A 36 -9.55 4.52 -17.12
CA THR A 36 -8.73 4.47 -18.35
C THR A 36 -7.26 4.18 -18.04
N THR A 37 -6.49 3.70 -19.02
CA THR A 37 -5.05 3.46 -18.88
C THR A 37 -4.30 4.70 -18.39
N TRP A 38 -4.62 5.87 -18.94
CA TRP A 38 -4.01 7.14 -18.52
C TRP A 38 -4.40 7.53 -17.09
N GLN A 39 -5.66 7.33 -16.69
CA GLN A 39 -6.05 7.55 -15.28
C GLN A 39 -5.28 6.62 -14.35
N LYS A 40 -5.16 5.34 -14.67
CA LYS A 40 -4.41 4.37 -13.86
C LYS A 40 -2.97 4.80 -13.64
N GLU A 41 -2.26 5.20 -14.70
CA GLU A 41 -0.89 5.71 -14.61
C GLU A 41 -0.78 6.90 -13.65
N GLN A 42 -1.68 7.87 -13.80
CA GLN A 42 -1.67 9.08 -12.99
C GLN A 42 -2.01 8.79 -11.52
N LEU A 43 -3.00 7.92 -11.28
CA LEU A 43 -3.36 7.50 -9.92
C LEU A 43 -2.20 6.78 -9.23
N ARG A 44 -1.47 5.90 -9.95
CA ARG A 44 -0.28 5.22 -9.43
C ARG A 44 0.81 6.19 -8.99
N SER A 45 1.04 7.27 -9.74
CA SER A 45 1.96 8.34 -9.32
C SER A 45 1.48 9.05 -8.06
N VAL A 46 0.17 9.30 -7.94
CA VAL A 46 -0.41 9.93 -6.73
C VAL A 46 -0.29 9.03 -5.51
N ILE A 47 -0.43 7.71 -5.65
CA ILE A 47 -0.17 6.76 -4.56
C ILE A 47 1.25 6.90 -4.03
N CYS A 48 2.26 6.97 -4.90
CA CYS A 48 3.64 7.18 -4.46
C CYS A 48 3.78 8.50 -3.67
N MET A 49 3.17 9.58 -4.16
CA MET A 49 3.18 10.88 -3.45
C MET A 49 2.48 10.83 -2.09
N LEU A 50 1.43 10.01 -1.94
CA LEU A 50 0.74 9.80 -0.66
C LEU A 50 1.62 9.01 0.31
N VAL A 51 2.18 7.88 -0.12
CA VAL A 51 3.01 7.01 0.72
C VAL A 51 4.24 7.77 1.23
N TYR A 52 4.87 8.55 0.36
CA TYR A 52 6.08 9.32 0.66
C TYR A 52 5.81 10.76 1.13
N ALA A 53 4.56 11.12 1.42
CA ALA A 53 4.26 12.45 1.95
C ALA A 53 5.00 12.66 3.28
N THR A 54 5.81 13.72 3.34
CA THR A 54 6.63 14.05 4.51
C THR A 54 5.94 14.96 5.51
N THR A 55 4.77 15.48 5.19
CA THR A 55 3.93 16.28 6.08
C THR A 55 2.46 15.94 5.88
N GLU A 56 1.65 16.08 6.93
CA GLU A 56 0.19 15.93 6.88
C GLU A 56 -0.43 16.86 5.81
N ARG A 57 0.05 18.11 5.73
CA ARG A 57 -0.40 19.06 4.70
C ARG A 57 -0.12 18.58 3.28
N ALA A 58 1.06 17.99 3.03
CA ALA A 58 1.39 17.42 1.72
C ALA A 58 0.48 16.22 1.43
N TYR A 59 0.25 15.35 2.41
CA TYR A 59 -0.67 14.22 2.29
C TYR A 59 -2.07 14.68 1.87
N HIS A 60 -2.67 15.62 2.58
CA HIS A 60 -4.01 16.12 2.24
C HIS A 60 -4.06 16.78 0.86
N ARG A 61 -2.99 17.45 0.43
CA ARG A 61 -2.88 17.99 -0.93
C ARG A 61 -2.90 16.87 -1.98
N HIS A 62 -2.07 15.85 -1.82
CA HIS A 62 -2.05 14.70 -2.73
C HIS A 62 -3.37 13.93 -2.70
N ARG A 63 -4.02 13.84 -1.53
CA ARG A 63 -5.31 13.18 -1.33
C ARG A 63 -6.45 13.91 -2.04
N ALA A 64 -6.46 15.23 -1.99
CA ALA A 64 -7.40 16.06 -2.76
C ALA A 64 -7.15 15.90 -4.27
N TYR A 65 -5.88 15.85 -4.69
CA TYR A 65 -5.54 15.59 -6.08
C TYR A 65 -5.97 14.18 -6.54
N LEU A 66 -5.81 13.14 -5.71
CA LEU A 66 -6.32 11.79 -5.98
C LEU A 66 -7.82 11.83 -6.26
N ARG A 67 -8.61 12.52 -5.40
CA ARG A 67 -10.06 12.66 -5.59
C ARG A 67 -10.40 13.32 -6.91
N TYR A 68 -9.74 14.42 -7.22
CA TYR A 68 -9.94 15.11 -8.48
C TYR A 68 -9.69 14.16 -9.67
N ARG A 69 -8.58 13.40 -9.64
CA ARG A 69 -8.21 12.45 -10.69
C ARG A 69 -9.18 11.29 -10.84
N VAL A 70 -9.67 10.75 -9.72
CA VAL A 70 -10.65 9.66 -9.68
C VAL A 70 -11.98 10.08 -10.29
N ASN A 71 -12.42 11.33 -10.05
CA ASN A 71 -13.70 11.82 -10.56
C ASN A 71 -13.60 12.47 -11.96
N LEU A 72 -12.39 12.67 -12.47
CA LEU A 72 -12.15 13.29 -13.77
C LEU A 72 -12.78 12.45 -14.89
N GLY A 73 -13.66 13.04 -15.71
CA GLY A 73 -14.38 12.33 -16.77
C GLY A 73 -15.75 11.78 -16.37
N SER A 74 -16.12 11.85 -15.08
CA SER A 74 -17.52 11.74 -14.66
C SER A 74 -18.21 13.03 -15.10
N ALA A 75 -19.00 12.97 -16.16
CA ALA A 75 -19.55 14.15 -16.82
C ALA A 75 -20.33 15.07 -15.86
N GLY A 76 -19.91 16.34 -15.77
CA GLY A 76 -20.83 17.48 -15.73
C GLY A 76 -21.66 17.73 -14.46
N THR A 77 -21.09 17.64 -13.26
CA THR A 77 -21.68 18.38 -12.14
C THR A 77 -20.58 18.95 -11.27
N GLU A 78 -20.68 20.24 -10.95
CA GLU A 78 -20.07 20.84 -9.77
C GLU A 78 -20.06 19.83 -8.61
N PRO A 79 -19.00 19.76 -7.77
CA PRO A 79 -18.98 18.88 -6.62
C PRO A 79 -20.05 19.33 -5.61
N SER A 80 -21.31 18.96 -5.85
CA SER A 80 -22.36 19.02 -4.85
C SER A 80 -22.09 17.93 -3.83
N SER A 81 -22.48 18.18 -2.58
CA SER A 81 -22.44 17.20 -1.49
C SER A 81 -23.27 15.93 -1.75
N THR A 82 -23.93 15.83 -2.91
CA THR A 82 -24.90 14.79 -3.29
C THR A 82 -24.44 13.88 -4.43
N GLN A 83 -23.28 14.10 -5.06
CA GLN A 83 -22.75 13.13 -6.04
C GLN A 83 -22.28 11.85 -5.34
N PRO A 84 -22.63 10.66 -5.86
CA PRO A 84 -22.13 9.40 -5.32
C PRO A 84 -20.61 9.37 -5.49
N ARG A 85 -19.89 9.19 -4.37
CA ARG A 85 -18.44 9.07 -4.40
C ARG A 85 -18.05 7.88 -5.25
N HIS A 86 -17.06 8.07 -6.12
CA HIS A 86 -16.48 7.00 -6.91
C HIS A 86 -16.09 5.81 -6.00
N PRO A 87 -16.36 4.54 -6.38
CA PRO A 87 -16.11 3.38 -5.53
C PRO A 87 -14.69 3.31 -4.97
N PHE A 88 -13.69 3.66 -5.78
CA PHE A 88 -12.30 3.75 -5.34
C PHE A 88 -12.06 4.81 -4.24
N ASP A 89 -12.70 5.99 -4.27
CA ASP A 89 -12.54 6.98 -3.18
C ASP A 89 -13.14 6.46 -1.87
N VAL A 90 -14.27 5.75 -1.95
CA VAL A 90 -14.91 5.10 -0.79
C VAL A 90 -14.01 4.01 -0.23
N TYR A 91 -13.50 3.13 -1.09
CA TYR A 91 -12.55 2.08 -0.71
C TYR A 91 -11.30 2.68 -0.06
N PHE A 92 -10.70 3.70 -0.68
CA PHE A 92 -9.47 4.31 -0.18
C PHE A 92 -9.69 4.98 1.17
N THR A 93 -10.79 5.71 1.35
CA THR A 93 -11.14 6.29 2.67
C THR A 93 -11.30 5.23 3.73
N ASN A 94 -12.06 4.17 3.46
CA ASN A 94 -12.39 3.19 4.48
C ASN A 94 -11.16 2.37 4.91
N ASN A 95 -10.26 2.06 3.97
CA ASN A 95 -9.18 1.10 4.19
C ASN A 95 -7.80 1.76 4.39
N TRP A 96 -7.56 2.96 3.84
CA TRP A 96 -6.22 3.55 3.81
C TRP A 96 -6.12 4.88 4.55
N ASP A 97 -7.08 5.79 4.38
CA ASP A 97 -7.06 7.09 5.10
C ASP A 97 -7.15 6.89 6.62
N ASN A 98 -7.95 5.93 7.08
CA ASN A 98 -8.16 5.68 8.50
C ASN A 98 -6.95 5.02 9.20
N CYS A 99 -5.91 4.64 8.46
CA CYS A 99 -4.74 3.96 9.00
C CYS A 99 -3.41 4.50 8.46
N THR A 100 -3.35 5.79 8.09
CA THR A 100 -2.15 6.49 7.60
C THR A 100 -0.91 6.21 8.43
N GLY A 101 -1.05 6.11 9.75
CA GLY A 101 0.05 5.81 10.69
C GLY A 101 0.77 4.49 10.44
N MET A 102 0.11 3.55 9.77
CA MET A 102 0.68 2.26 9.46
C MET A 102 1.60 2.31 8.23
N TRP A 103 1.40 3.25 7.30
CA TRP A 103 2.03 3.17 5.97
C TRP A 103 2.63 4.48 5.45
N CYS A 104 2.08 5.63 5.81
CA CYS A 104 2.53 6.93 5.31
C CYS A 104 3.76 7.44 6.07
N ILE A 105 4.71 8.08 5.36
CA ILE A 105 5.95 8.58 5.97
C ILE A 105 5.67 9.58 7.10
N TYR A 106 4.82 10.60 6.89
CA TYR A 106 4.73 11.72 7.85
C TYR A 106 4.26 11.29 9.26
N GLU A 107 3.47 10.23 9.38
CA GLU A 107 3.07 9.70 10.69
C GLU A 107 4.10 8.73 11.28
N ARG A 108 4.97 8.15 10.44
CA ARG A 108 6.03 7.21 10.83
C ARG A 108 7.35 7.88 11.18
N GLN A 109 7.55 9.15 10.84
CA GLN A 109 8.82 9.88 11.03
C GLN A 109 9.34 9.88 12.48
N ASN A 110 8.45 9.80 13.46
CA ASN A 110 8.83 9.76 14.88
C ASN A 110 9.07 8.33 15.42
N ILE A 111 8.98 7.31 14.56
CA ILE A 111 9.23 5.92 14.93
C ILE A 111 10.66 5.57 14.53
N VAL A 112 11.41 4.99 15.47
CA VAL A 112 12.76 4.49 15.20
C VAL A 112 12.66 3.26 14.30
N THR A 113 12.70 3.45 12.98
CA THR A 113 12.65 2.35 12.00
C THR A 113 14.01 1.65 11.84
N LEU A 114 15.11 2.27 12.32
CA LEU A 114 16.49 1.83 12.09
C LEU A 114 16.79 1.54 10.60
N GLY A 115 16.15 2.27 9.68
CA GLY A 115 16.27 2.06 8.23
C GLY A 115 15.44 0.90 7.66
N ASN A 116 14.52 0.32 8.44
CA ASN A 116 13.56 -0.71 7.98
C ASN A 116 12.22 -0.10 7.52
N ASP A 117 12.30 0.78 6.54
CA ASP A 117 11.18 1.38 5.82
C ASP A 117 10.83 0.58 4.54
N THR A 118 11.70 -0.35 4.17
CA THR A 118 11.56 -1.26 3.02
C THR A 118 11.58 -2.72 3.46
N SER A 119 10.84 -3.59 2.75
CA SER A 119 10.83 -5.04 2.95
C SER A 119 12.06 -5.71 2.32
N ASN A 120 12.99 -4.96 1.74
CA ASN A 120 14.09 -5.49 0.93
C ASN A 120 14.89 -6.58 1.65
N ARG A 121 15.02 -6.51 2.98
CA ARG A 121 15.66 -7.55 3.78
C ARG A 121 14.87 -8.85 3.82
N LEU A 122 13.55 -8.79 4.02
CA LEU A 122 12.71 -9.98 4.04
C LEU A 122 12.53 -10.52 2.62
N GLU A 123 12.26 -9.66 1.65
CA GLU A 123 12.11 -10.05 0.25
C GLU A 123 13.38 -10.64 -0.34
N SER A 124 14.57 -10.13 -0.01
CA SER A 124 15.82 -10.72 -0.46
C SER A 124 16.05 -12.10 0.15
N SER A 125 15.74 -12.29 1.43
CA SER A 125 15.78 -13.61 2.07
C SER A 125 14.75 -14.57 1.45
N TRP A 126 13.52 -14.11 1.19
CA TRP A 126 12.48 -14.93 0.56
C TRP A 126 12.82 -15.29 -0.89
N LYS A 127 13.43 -14.37 -1.64
CA LYS A 127 13.90 -14.63 -2.99
C LYS A 127 14.98 -15.70 -2.98
N GLN A 128 16.00 -15.53 -2.14
CA GLN A 128 17.08 -16.52 -2.02
C GLN A 128 16.55 -17.88 -1.57
N LEU A 129 15.59 -17.93 -0.65
CA LEU A 129 14.92 -19.17 -0.26
C LEU A 129 14.22 -19.85 -1.45
N LYS A 130 13.51 -19.07 -2.27
CA LYS A 130 12.85 -19.58 -3.49
C LYS A 130 13.82 -19.99 -4.58
N ASP A 131 14.99 -19.38 -4.63
CA ASP A 131 16.04 -19.74 -5.59
C ASP A 131 16.75 -21.05 -5.17
N VAL A 132 16.75 -21.37 -3.87
CA VAL A 132 17.39 -22.57 -3.29
C VAL A 132 16.43 -23.75 -3.17
N VAL A 133 15.14 -23.50 -2.94
CA VAL A 133 14.11 -24.55 -2.78
C VAL A 133 13.36 -24.76 -4.08
N ASP A 134 13.34 -25.99 -4.59
CA ASP A 134 12.70 -26.38 -5.83
C ASP A 134 11.49 -27.33 -5.59
N PRO A 135 10.40 -27.24 -6.38
CA PRO A 135 9.21 -28.08 -6.19
C PRO A 135 9.44 -29.60 -6.33
N PHE A 136 10.56 -30.04 -6.91
CA PHE A 136 10.92 -31.44 -7.09
C PHE A 136 11.82 -31.98 -5.98
N MET A 137 12.26 -31.14 -5.04
CA MET A 137 13.05 -31.58 -3.88
C MET A 137 12.20 -32.38 -2.91
N THR A 138 12.79 -33.39 -2.28
CA THR A 138 12.18 -34.05 -1.13
C THR A 138 12.21 -33.12 0.09
N LEU A 139 11.42 -33.45 1.13
CA LEU A 139 11.32 -32.59 2.32
C LEU A 139 12.68 -32.44 3.04
N ASP A 140 13.46 -33.51 3.12
CA ASP A 140 14.78 -33.52 3.73
C ASP A 140 15.80 -32.70 2.92
N GLU A 141 15.74 -32.77 1.59
CA GLU A 141 16.54 -31.91 0.70
C GLU A 141 16.18 -30.43 0.88
N CYS A 142 14.88 -30.10 0.97
CA CYS A 142 14.43 -28.74 1.25
C CYS A 142 14.99 -28.24 2.59
N VAL A 143 14.87 -29.03 3.66
CA VAL A 143 15.37 -28.65 4.99
C VAL A 143 16.88 -28.48 4.99
N ALA A 144 17.63 -29.39 4.36
CA ALA A 144 19.07 -29.28 4.23
C ALA A 144 19.48 -28.02 3.46
N ALA A 145 18.79 -27.71 2.36
CA ALA A 145 19.07 -26.54 1.53
C ALA A 145 18.78 -25.22 2.28
N MET A 146 17.69 -25.18 3.06
CA MET A 146 17.37 -24.03 3.93
C MET A 146 18.36 -23.86 5.09
N MET A 147 18.95 -24.95 5.61
CA MET A 147 19.94 -24.89 6.69
C MET A 147 21.35 -24.49 6.20
N CYS A 148 21.65 -24.71 4.93
CA CYS A 148 22.94 -24.34 4.32
C CYS A 148 22.99 -22.89 3.82
N TYR A 149 21.90 -22.15 3.95
CA TYR A 149 21.74 -20.75 3.58
C TYR A 149 21.79 -19.84 4.82
#